data_AF-A0A424XVE1-F1
#
_entry.id   AF-A0A424XVE1-F1
#
_cell.length_a   1.000
_cell.length_b   1.000
_cell.length_c   1.000
_cell.angle_alpha   90.00
_cell.angle_beta   90.00
_cell.angle_gamma   90.00
#
_symmetry.space_group_name_H-M   'P 1'
#
loop_
_entity.id
_entity.type
_entity.pdbx_description
1 polymer ?
#
loop_
_entity_poly.entity_id
_entity_poly.type
_entity_poly.pdbx_seq_one_letter_code
_entity_poly.pdbx_strand_id
1 'polypeptide(L)'
;MHGSLKIVILIIILSIGIVVRKQGLLEPDLILDFLEDITESWWLPPAAVLFQAFMYAMAFPASILMWAIGAIYPPLTATILVVAGGVMGSLSAYFLSSRMTSSWSTKLQRSKVFKTIKNNSGFLQLCALRCLPGFPHALINYSAGILKVRLVPFIVSSCIGFALKGFIYCSAIYSALHIEDEPVINLTTLWPLIALVIFALLGVAIQKKYFSD
;
A
#
# COMPACT_ATOMS: atom_id res chain seq x y z
N MET A 1 12.55 -16.19 17.97
CA MET A 1 11.20 -16.18 18.58
C MET A 1 10.12 -15.40 17.81
N HIS A 2 10.42 -14.60 16.76
CA HIS A 2 9.40 -13.84 16.02
C HIS A 2 8.68 -14.62 14.89
N GLY A 3 9.19 -15.79 14.50
CA GLY A 3 8.63 -16.60 13.40
C GLY A 3 7.39 -17.41 13.79
N SER A 4 7.39 -17.98 15.00
CA SER A 4 6.28 -18.82 15.51
C SER A 4 4.99 -18.01 15.73
N LEU A 5 5.10 -16.77 16.19
CA LEU A 5 3.94 -15.89 16.42
C LEU A 5 3.19 -15.56 15.12
N LYS A 6 3.92 -15.34 14.01
CA LYS A 6 3.31 -15.05 12.70
C LYS A 6 2.55 -16.26 12.16
N ILE A 7 3.07 -17.46 12.38
CA ILE A 7 2.43 -18.72 11.96
C ILE A 7 1.15 -18.94 12.76
N VAL A 8 1.17 -18.70 14.07
CA VAL A 8 -0.02 -18.81 14.93
C VAL A 8 -1.10 -17.80 14.52
N ILE A 9 -0.73 -16.54 14.26
CA ILE A 9 -1.66 -15.51 13.77
C ILE A 9 -2.29 -15.93 12.43
N LEU A 10 -1.48 -16.45 11.50
CA LEU A 10 -1.97 -16.92 10.20
C LEU A 10 -2.97 -18.09 10.38
N ILE A 11 -2.65 -19.07 11.23
CA ILE A 11 -3.53 -20.21 11.51
C ILE A 11 -4.85 -19.74 12.13
N ILE A 12 -4.82 -18.77 13.05
CA ILE A 12 -6.02 -18.20 13.67
C ILE A 12 -6.88 -17.50 12.61
N ILE A 13 -6.29 -16.66 11.75
CA ILE A 13 -7.01 -15.96 10.67
C ILE A 13 -7.65 -16.96 9.72
N LEU A 14 -6.92 -18.01 9.30
CA LEU A 14 -7.44 -19.07 8.43
C LEU A 14 -8.57 -19.84 9.10
N SER A 15 -8.43 -20.16 10.39
CA SER A 15 -9.45 -20.90 11.15
C SER A 15 -10.73 -20.09 11.31
N ILE A 16 -10.62 -18.79 11.61
CA ILE A 16 -11.76 -17.87 11.68
C ILE A 16 -12.44 -17.79 10.31
N GLY A 17 -11.69 -17.62 9.21
CA GLY A 17 -12.25 -17.59 7.86
C GLY A 17 -13.03 -18.86 7.51
N ILE A 18 -12.51 -20.04 7.89
CA ILE A 18 -13.17 -21.33 7.67
C ILE A 18 -14.45 -21.47 8.51
N VAL A 19 -14.42 -21.04 9.79
CA VAL A 19 -15.57 -21.11 10.69
C VAL A 19 -16.68 -20.16 10.25
N VAL A 20 -16.33 -18.93 9.89
CA VAL A 20 -17.28 -17.92 9.37
C VAL A 20 -17.95 -18.41 8.08
N ARG A 21 -17.19 -19.04 7.17
CA ARG A 21 -17.74 -19.67 5.97
C ARG A 21 -18.65 -20.86 6.29
N LYS A 22 -18.27 -21.72 7.25
CA LYS A 22 -19.07 -22.89 7.64
C LYS A 22 -20.38 -22.56 8.35
N GLN A 23 -20.45 -21.44 9.06
CA GLN A 23 -21.65 -21.03 9.79
C GLN A 23 -22.71 -20.37 8.91
N GLY A 24 -22.47 -20.20 7.60
CA GLY A 24 -23.43 -19.53 6.71
C GLY A 24 -23.61 -18.03 7.00
N LEU A 25 -22.77 -17.44 7.87
CA LEU A 25 -22.75 -16.00 8.15
C LEU A 25 -22.26 -15.17 6.96
N LEU A 26 -21.67 -15.83 5.96
CA LEU A 26 -21.38 -15.26 4.65
C LEU A 26 -22.34 -15.91 3.64
N GLU A 27 -23.62 -15.55 3.69
CA GLU A 27 -24.51 -15.79 2.56
C GLU A 27 -23.93 -15.00 1.37
N PRO A 28 -23.44 -15.67 0.32
CA PRO A 28 -22.81 -14.99 -0.80
C PRO A 28 -23.72 -13.93 -1.39
N ASP A 29 -25.02 -14.22 -1.45
CA ASP A 29 -26.05 -13.36 -2.04
C ASP A 29 -26.25 -12.05 -1.24
N LEU A 30 -26.31 -12.11 0.09
CA LEU A 30 -26.45 -10.92 0.95
C LEU A 30 -25.22 -10.01 0.90
N ILE A 31 -24.03 -10.59 0.73
CA ILE A 31 -22.78 -9.84 0.60
C ILE A 31 -22.66 -9.23 -0.78
N LEU A 32 -23.08 -9.94 -1.83
CA LEU A 32 -23.10 -9.44 -3.19
C LEU A 32 -24.09 -8.27 -3.33
N ASP A 33 -25.30 -8.39 -2.79
CA ASP A 33 -26.29 -7.30 -2.80
C ASP A 33 -25.79 -6.05 -2.05
N PHE A 34 -25.17 -6.23 -0.87
CA PHE A 34 -24.60 -5.13 -0.11
C PHE A 34 -23.37 -4.50 -0.78
N LEU A 35 -22.55 -5.32 -1.46
CA LEU A 35 -21.39 -4.84 -2.21
C LEU A 35 -21.83 -4.08 -3.46
N GLU A 36 -22.86 -4.52 -4.18
CA GLU A 36 -23.45 -3.82 -5.33
C GLU A 36 -24.00 -2.45 -4.93
N ASP A 37 -24.81 -2.37 -3.87
CA ASP A 37 -25.40 -1.11 -3.39
C ASP A 37 -24.32 -0.10 -2.91
N ILE A 38 -23.23 -0.61 -2.31
CA ILE A 38 -22.09 0.21 -1.91
C ILE A 38 -21.18 0.58 -3.09
N THR A 39 -20.99 -0.29 -4.09
CA THR A 39 -20.15 0.03 -5.26
C THR A 39 -20.78 1.09 -6.15
N GLU A 40 -22.10 1.11 -6.27
CA GLU A 40 -22.82 2.13 -7.03
C GLU A 40 -22.88 3.50 -6.32
N SER A 41 -22.51 3.55 -5.05
CA SER A 41 -22.50 4.79 -4.27
C SER A 41 -21.43 5.78 -4.75
N TRP A 42 -21.87 6.92 -5.29
CA TRP A 42 -21.01 8.01 -5.78
C TRP A 42 -20.01 8.57 -4.75
N TRP A 43 -20.30 8.44 -3.45
CA TRP A 43 -19.49 8.96 -2.36
C TRP A 43 -18.36 8.01 -1.92
N LEU A 44 -18.42 6.73 -2.30
CA LEU A 44 -17.45 5.74 -1.85
C LEU A 44 -16.03 5.99 -2.40
N PRO A 45 -15.82 6.25 -3.70
CA PRO A 45 -14.48 6.55 -4.22
C PRO A 45 -13.80 7.75 -3.53
N PRO A 46 -14.43 8.94 -3.40
CA PRO A 46 -13.80 10.06 -2.70
C PRO A 46 -13.60 9.80 -1.21
N ALA A 47 -14.52 9.08 -0.54
CA ALA A 47 -14.33 8.69 0.86
C ALA A 47 -13.11 7.78 1.04
N ALA A 48 -12.92 6.79 0.16
CA ALA A 48 -11.76 5.91 0.16
C ALA A 48 -10.44 6.70 -0.03
N VAL A 49 -10.42 7.65 -0.96
CA VAL A 49 -9.27 8.53 -1.22
C VAL A 49 -8.95 9.39 0.01
N LEU A 50 -9.96 10.04 0.60
CA LEU A 50 -9.78 10.91 1.77
C LEU A 50 -9.32 10.12 2.99
N PHE A 51 -9.90 8.95 3.23
CA PHE A 51 -9.51 8.09 4.34
C PHE A 51 -8.10 7.55 4.15
N GLN A 52 -7.74 7.12 2.94
CA GLN A 52 -6.38 6.70 2.62
C GLN A 52 -5.36 7.85 2.81
N ALA A 53 -5.71 9.06 2.36
CA ALA A 53 -4.88 10.23 2.54
C ALA A 53 -4.67 10.55 4.03
N PHE A 54 -5.73 10.48 4.83
CA PHE A 54 -5.65 10.66 6.28
C PHE A 54 -4.72 9.62 6.93
N MET A 55 -4.87 8.33 6.59
CA MET A 55 -4.01 7.28 7.13
C MET A 55 -2.53 7.50 6.77
N TYR A 56 -2.21 7.85 5.52
CA TYR A 56 -0.85 8.17 5.12
C TYR A 56 -0.30 9.43 5.82
N ALA A 57 -1.14 10.45 5.99
CA ALA A 57 -0.76 11.66 6.72
C ALA A 57 -0.36 11.34 8.17
N MET A 58 -1.11 10.46 8.83
CA MET A 58 -0.89 10.03 10.22
C MET A 58 0.14 8.90 10.39
N ALA A 59 0.85 8.54 9.31
CA ALA A 59 1.82 7.43 9.33
C ALA A 59 1.23 6.05 9.70
N PHE A 60 -0.08 5.87 9.53
CA PHE A 60 -0.75 4.59 9.68
C PHE A 60 -0.54 3.69 8.45
N PRO A 61 -0.70 2.35 8.57
CA PRO A 61 -0.52 1.41 7.48
C PRO A 61 -1.67 1.49 6.46
N ALA A 62 -1.74 2.59 5.71
CA ALA A 62 -2.76 2.85 4.69
C ALA A 62 -2.70 1.86 3.50
N SER A 63 -1.64 1.07 3.38
CA SER A 63 -1.53 -0.02 2.40
C SER A 63 -2.60 -1.08 2.59
N ILE A 64 -3.18 -1.21 3.79
CA ILE A 64 -4.32 -2.11 4.05
C ILE A 64 -5.52 -1.71 3.17
N LEU A 65 -5.74 -0.42 2.92
CA LEU A 65 -6.84 0.06 2.07
C LEU A 65 -6.69 -0.35 0.61
N MET A 66 -5.49 -0.70 0.14
CA MET A 66 -5.33 -1.23 -1.22
C MET A 66 -6.06 -2.57 -1.39
N TRP A 67 -6.22 -3.36 -0.33
CA TRP A 67 -7.01 -4.59 -0.38
C TRP A 67 -8.48 -4.33 -0.65
N ALA A 68 -9.07 -3.39 0.08
CA ALA A 68 -10.46 -2.99 -0.14
C ALA A 68 -10.64 -2.36 -1.52
N ILE A 69 -9.81 -1.39 -1.89
CA ILE A 69 -9.91 -0.69 -3.17
C ILE A 69 -9.71 -1.66 -4.35
N GLY A 70 -8.73 -2.57 -4.27
CA GLY A 70 -8.45 -3.55 -5.31
C GLY A 70 -9.45 -4.71 -5.38
N ALA A 71 -10.20 -4.97 -4.31
CA ALA A 71 -11.30 -5.93 -4.32
C ALA A 71 -12.57 -5.35 -4.96
N ILE A 72 -12.81 -4.06 -4.74
CA ILE A 72 -14.05 -3.37 -5.12
C ILE A 72 -13.98 -2.82 -6.55
N TYR A 73 -12.84 -2.27 -6.97
CA TYR A 73 -12.72 -1.56 -8.25
C TYR A 73 -11.83 -2.30 -9.24
N PRO A 74 -12.12 -2.20 -10.55
CA PRO A 74 -11.24 -2.70 -11.60
C PRO A 74 -9.81 -2.12 -11.46
N PRO A 75 -8.77 -2.85 -11.90
CA PRO A 75 -7.38 -2.51 -11.57
C PRO A 75 -6.96 -1.09 -11.91
N LEU A 76 -7.41 -0.56 -13.06
CA LEU A 76 -7.08 0.80 -13.48
C LEU A 76 -7.72 1.85 -12.55
N THR A 77 -9.01 1.72 -12.28
CA THR A 77 -9.76 2.60 -11.36
C THR A 77 -9.18 2.53 -9.95
N ALA A 78 -8.94 1.31 -9.45
CA ALA A 78 -8.31 1.07 -8.16
C ALA A 78 -6.95 1.78 -8.06
N THR A 79 -6.12 1.69 -9.11
CA THR A 79 -4.81 2.34 -9.16
C THR A 79 -4.93 3.87 -9.10
N ILE A 80 -5.88 4.46 -9.82
CA ILE A 80 -6.12 5.91 -9.79
C ILE A 80 -6.49 6.36 -8.38
N LEU A 81 -7.41 5.65 -7.71
CA LEU A 81 -7.81 5.95 -6.33
C LEU A 81 -6.63 5.83 -5.36
N VAL A 82 -5.83 4.77 -5.47
CA VAL A 82 -4.64 4.56 -4.64
C VAL A 82 -3.59 5.66 -4.86
N VAL A 83 -3.39 6.11 -6.10
CA VAL A 83 -2.47 7.22 -6.41
C VAL A 83 -2.98 8.52 -5.83
N ALA A 84 -4.27 8.83 -6.01
CA ALA A 84 -4.86 10.07 -5.50
C ALA A 84 -4.73 10.14 -3.96
N GLY A 85 -5.20 9.11 -3.25
CA GLY A 85 -5.13 9.06 -1.78
C GLY A 85 -3.69 9.00 -1.27
N GLY A 86 -2.85 8.19 -1.92
CA GLY A 86 -1.43 8.07 -1.59
C GLY A 86 -0.65 9.37 -1.72
N VAL A 87 -0.82 10.10 -2.83
CA VAL A 87 -0.13 11.37 -3.09
C VAL A 87 -0.64 12.46 -2.15
N MET A 88 -1.97 12.59 -1.98
CA MET A 88 -2.57 13.54 -1.06
C MET A 88 -2.06 13.33 0.37
N GLY A 89 -2.12 12.10 0.88
CA GLY A 89 -1.62 11.80 2.22
C GLY A 89 -0.11 11.98 2.37
N SER A 90 0.66 11.72 1.31
CA SER A 90 2.10 11.95 1.31
C SER A 90 2.45 13.43 1.37
N LEU A 91 1.69 14.28 0.67
CA LEU A 91 1.81 15.73 0.76
C LEU A 91 1.41 16.26 2.13
N SER A 92 0.30 15.76 2.70
CA SER A 92 -0.12 16.14 4.06
C SER A 92 0.95 15.78 5.10
N ALA A 93 1.52 14.57 5.06
CA ALA A 93 2.62 14.17 5.92
C ALA A 93 3.89 15.02 5.71
N TYR A 94 4.22 15.35 4.46
CA TYR A 94 5.34 16.24 4.14
C TYR A 94 5.16 17.61 4.79
N PHE A 95 3.99 18.24 4.63
CA PHE A 95 3.75 19.56 5.20
C PHE A 95 3.65 19.54 6.72
N LEU A 96 3.00 18.53 7.28
CA LEU A 96 2.90 18.35 8.73
C LEU A 96 4.30 18.24 9.35
N SER A 97 5.14 17.36 8.81
CA SER A 97 6.50 17.16 9.30
C SER A 97 7.43 18.36 9.08
N SER A 98 7.23 19.14 8.00
CA SER A 98 8.00 20.37 7.75
C SER A 98 7.81 21.45 8.82
N ARG A 99 6.70 21.37 9.58
CA ARG A 99 6.34 22.32 10.65
C ARG A 99 6.64 21.78 12.05
N MET A 100 7.11 20.53 12.18
CA MET A 100 7.41 19.92 13.48
C MET A 100 8.75 20.41 14.05
N THR A 101 8.81 20.55 15.38
CA THR A 101 10.01 20.94 16.13
C THR A 101 11.06 19.81 16.17
N SER A 102 12.34 20.16 16.36
CA SER A 102 13.45 19.18 16.28
C SER A 102 13.34 18.02 17.28
N SER A 103 12.71 18.21 18.44
CA SER A 103 12.56 17.19 19.49
C SER A 103 11.76 15.95 19.03
N TRP A 104 10.71 16.14 18.23
CA TRP A 104 9.93 15.05 17.67
C TRP A 104 10.66 14.30 16.54
N SER A 105 11.59 14.99 15.87
CA SER A 105 12.30 14.44 14.73
C SER A 105 13.48 13.53 15.11
N THR A 106 13.96 13.57 16.35
CA THR A 106 15.22 12.91 16.75
C THR A 106 15.21 11.40 16.52
N LYS A 107 14.08 10.71 16.78
CA LYS A 107 13.96 9.27 16.52
C LYS A 107 13.98 8.96 15.02
N LEU A 108 13.29 9.78 14.22
CA LEU A 108 13.26 9.63 12.77
C LEU A 108 14.63 9.90 12.14
N GLN A 109 15.35 10.92 12.62
CA GLN A 109 16.68 11.28 12.14
C GLN A 109 17.73 10.17 12.34
N ARG A 110 17.52 9.29 13.33
CA ARG A 110 18.37 8.13 13.56
C ARG A 110 18.13 7.00 12.56
N SER A 111 16.98 6.97 11.88
CA SER A 111 16.64 5.91 10.93
C SER A 111 17.58 5.92 9.71
N LYS A 112 17.92 4.73 9.19
CA LYS A 112 18.69 4.59 7.95
C LYS A 112 18.00 5.32 6.79
N VAL A 113 16.67 5.21 6.70
CA VAL A 113 15.86 5.86 5.65
C VAL A 113 16.04 7.39 5.64
N PHE A 114 15.98 8.03 6.81
CA PHE A 114 16.20 9.47 6.90
C PHE A 114 17.60 9.86 6.42
N LYS A 115 18.63 9.13 6.86
CA LYS A 115 20.03 9.37 6.45
C LYS A 115 20.21 9.17 4.94
N THR A 116 19.59 8.13 4.37
CA THR A 116 19.61 7.89 2.92
C THR A 116 19.01 9.06 2.17
N ILE A 117 17.81 9.51 2.55
CA ILE A 117 17.11 10.62 1.88
C ILE A 117 17.90 11.93 2.04
N LYS A 118 18.51 12.18 3.21
CA LYS A 118 19.33 13.37 3.47
C LYS A 118 20.45 13.54 2.43
N ASN A 119 21.09 12.45 2.03
CA ASN A 119 22.18 12.49 1.06
C ASN A 119 21.70 12.23 -0.38
N ASN A 120 20.48 11.71 -0.56
CA ASN A 120 19.97 11.21 -1.83
C ASN A 120 18.50 11.62 -2.05
N SER A 121 18.25 12.94 -2.09
CA SER A 121 16.90 13.50 -2.25
C SER A 121 16.52 13.82 -3.70
N GLY A 122 17.27 13.30 -4.68
CA GLY A 122 16.96 13.48 -6.10
C GLY A 122 15.76 12.65 -6.54
N PHE A 123 15.17 13.01 -7.69
CA PHE A 123 13.99 12.34 -8.24
C PHE A 123 14.17 10.82 -8.38
N LEU A 124 15.25 10.39 -9.02
CA LEU A 124 15.52 8.97 -9.27
C LEU A 124 15.67 8.19 -7.97
N GLN A 125 16.34 8.76 -6.97
CA GLN A 125 16.57 8.11 -5.68
C GLN A 125 15.26 7.99 -4.89
N LEU A 126 14.43 9.03 -4.87
CA LEU A 126 13.10 8.96 -4.26
C LEU A 126 12.19 7.97 -4.99
N CYS A 127 12.24 7.93 -6.31
CA CYS A 127 11.47 6.99 -7.12
C CYS A 127 11.90 5.55 -6.81
N ALA A 128 13.20 5.27 -6.79
CA ALA A 128 13.72 3.95 -6.42
C ALA A 128 13.24 3.52 -5.02
N LEU A 129 13.38 4.38 -4.01
CA LEU A 129 12.92 4.09 -2.64
C LEU A 129 11.41 3.82 -2.57
N ARG A 130 10.62 4.55 -3.35
CA ARG A 130 9.15 4.41 -3.37
C ARG A 130 8.67 3.22 -4.17
N CYS A 131 9.39 2.81 -5.19
CA CYS A 131 9.11 1.59 -5.95
C CYS A 131 9.51 0.33 -5.18
N LEU A 132 10.41 0.42 -4.18
CA LEU A 132 10.75 -0.75 -3.37
C LEU A 132 9.54 -1.26 -2.59
N PRO A 133 9.18 -2.56 -2.72
CA PRO A 133 8.11 -3.16 -1.94
C PRO A 133 8.46 -3.19 -0.45
N GLY A 134 7.43 -3.05 0.39
CA GLY A 134 7.60 -3.03 1.85
C GLY A 134 8.31 -1.81 2.42
N PHE A 135 8.76 -0.87 1.57
CA PHE A 135 9.44 0.32 2.04
C PHE A 135 8.47 1.27 2.76
N PRO A 136 8.79 1.76 3.97
CA PRO A 136 7.85 2.49 4.80
C PRO A 136 7.60 3.91 4.27
N HIS A 137 6.48 4.09 3.57
CA HIS A 137 6.05 5.37 2.98
C HIS A 137 6.02 6.51 4.00
N ALA A 138 5.58 6.24 5.23
CA ALA A 138 5.58 7.22 6.32
C ALA A 138 6.98 7.79 6.59
N LEU A 139 8.02 6.94 6.65
CA LEU A 139 9.39 7.41 6.87
C LEU A 139 9.85 8.29 5.72
N ILE A 140 9.52 7.96 4.47
CA ILE A 140 9.88 8.77 3.31
C ILE A 140 9.19 10.14 3.38
N ASN A 141 7.88 10.15 3.63
CA ASN A 141 7.06 11.36 3.62
C ASN A 141 7.50 12.34 4.72
N TYR A 142 7.68 11.85 5.96
CA TYR A 142 8.12 12.68 7.08
C TYR A 142 9.58 13.11 6.94
N SER A 143 10.47 12.23 6.46
CA SER A 143 11.88 12.60 6.23
C SER A 143 11.98 13.70 5.18
N ALA A 144 11.22 13.58 4.09
CA ALA A 144 11.21 14.57 3.02
C ALA A 144 10.73 15.95 3.50
N GLY A 145 9.70 16.00 4.36
CA GLY A 145 9.20 17.26 4.91
C GLY A 145 10.17 17.94 5.87
N ILE A 146 10.79 17.17 6.78
CA ILE A 146 11.82 17.69 7.70
C ILE A 146 13.06 18.18 6.94
N LEU A 147 13.48 17.46 5.90
CA LEU A 147 14.62 17.80 5.05
C LEU A 147 14.29 18.89 4.00
N LYS A 148 13.03 19.31 3.90
CA LYS A 148 12.53 20.26 2.89
C LYS A 148 12.93 19.87 1.46
N VAL A 149 12.74 18.59 1.13
CA VAL A 149 13.03 18.06 -0.20
C VAL A 149 12.17 18.78 -1.24
N ARG A 150 12.73 19.04 -2.43
CA ARG A 150 12.01 19.72 -3.52
C ARG A 150 10.67 19.02 -3.82
N LEU A 151 9.60 19.80 -3.86
CA LEU A 151 8.23 19.29 -3.93
C LEU A 151 7.93 18.54 -5.23
N VAL A 152 8.42 19.03 -6.37
CA VAL A 152 8.17 18.41 -7.67
C VAL A 152 8.75 16.98 -7.76
N PRO A 153 10.06 16.75 -7.50
CA PRO A 153 10.60 15.39 -7.40
C PRO A 153 9.85 14.50 -6.41
N PHE A 154 9.41 15.06 -5.28
CA PHE A 154 8.66 14.33 -4.27
C PHE A 154 7.27 13.88 -4.76
N ILE A 155 6.52 14.77 -5.41
CA ILE A 155 5.19 14.46 -5.97
C ILE A 155 5.33 13.43 -7.09
N VAL A 156 6.19 13.68 -8.09
CA VAL A 156 6.31 12.79 -9.26
C VAL A 156 6.78 11.40 -8.83
N SER A 157 7.76 11.30 -7.92
CA SER A 157 8.18 9.99 -7.37
C SER A 157 7.07 9.30 -6.58
N SER A 158 6.21 10.05 -5.87
CA SER A 158 5.04 9.51 -5.18
C SER A 158 4.01 8.96 -6.16
N CYS A 159 3.68 9.71 -7.21
CA CYS A 159 2.78 9.25 -8.26
C CYS A 159 3.27 7.95 -8.89
N ILE A 160 4.54 7.89 -9.30
CA ILE A 160 5.11 6.69 -9.94
C ILE A 160 5.12 5.50 -8.97
N GLY A 161 5.57 5.71 -7.74
CA GLY A 161 5.64 4.65 -6.73
C GLY A 161 4.27 4.06 -6.40
N PHE A 162 3.24 4.91 -6.23
CA PHE A 162 1.88 4.44 -6.00
C PHE A 162 1.23 3.86 -7.24
N ALA A 163 1.51 4.38 -8.44
CA ALA A 163 0.95 3.83 -9.67
C ALA A 163 1.48 2.42 -9.93
N LEU A 164 2.80 2.23 -9.83
CA LEU A 164 3.42 0.91 -10.03
C LEU A 164 2.92 -0.11 -9.01
N LYS A 165 2.95 0.25 -7.73
CA LYS A 165 2.48 -0.62 -6.65
C LYS A 165 0.98 -0.87 -6.76
N GLY A 166 0.21 0.21 -6.82
CA GLY A 166 -1.25 0.17 -6.93
C GLY A 166 -1.69 -0.74 -8.07
N PHE A 167 -1.07 -0.62 -9.24
CA PHE A 167 -1.40 -1.46 -10.38
C PHE A 167 -1.07 -2.94 -10.14
N ILE A 168 0.13 -3.27 -9.66
CA ILE A 168 0.51 -4.68 -9.41
C ILE A 168 -0.37 -5.30 -8.32
N TYR A 169 -0.52 -4.63 -7.18
CA TYR A 169 -1.28 -5.14 -6.05
C TYR A 169 -2.78 -5.23 -6.37
N CYS A 170 -3.39 -4.17 -6.91
CA CYS A 170 -4.83 -4.17 -7.20
C CYS A 170 -5.17 -5.14 -8.33
N SER A 171 -4.30 -5.30 -9.35
CA SER A 171 -4.50 -6.32 -10.38
C SER A 171 -4.48 -7.73 -9.78
N ALA A 172 -3.51 -8.03 -8.91
CA ALA A 172 -3.42 -9.33 -8.26
C ALA A 172 -4.62 -9.61 -7.33
N ILE A 173 -5.07 -8.61 -6.58
CA ILE A 173 -6.25 -8.74 -5.70
C ILE A 173 -7.52 -8.96 -6.54
N TYR A 174 -7.74 -8.11 -7.54
CA TYR A 174 -8.92 -8.17 -8.39
C TYR A 174 -9.02 -9.53 -9.12
N SER A 175 -7.92 -9.97 -9.75
CA SER A 175 -7.85 -11.26 -10.44
C SER A 175 -8.02 -12.46 -9.50
N ALA A 176 -7.59 -12.37 -8.24
CA ALA A 176 -7.76 -13.45 -7.27
C ALA A 176 -9.21 -13.58 -6.78
N LEU A 177 -10.00 -12.50 -6.83
CA LEU A 177 -11.38 -12.47 -6.35
C LEU A 177 -12.42 -12.71 -7.45
N HIS A 178 -12.09 -12.35 -8.70
CA HIS A 178 -12.98 -12.49 -9.86
C HIS A 178 -12.53 -13.64 -10.77
N ILE A 179 -12.14 -14.76 -10.16
CA ILE A 179 -11.87 -16.00 -10.91
C ILE A 179 -13.24 -16.55 -11.34
N GLU A 180 -13.71 -16.18 -12.52
CA GLU A 180 -14.83 -16.84 -13.19
C GLU A 180 -14.43 -18.29 -13.55
N ASP A 181 -15.41 -19.18 -13.77
CA ASP A 181 -15.30 -20.65 -13.98
C ASP A 181 -14.40 -21.11 -15.17
N GLU A 182 -13.66 -20.20 -15.78
CA GLU A 182 -12.58 -20.47 -16.73
C GLU A 182 -11.37 -21.15 -16.05
N PRO A 183 -10.56 -21.94 -16.78
CA PRO A 183 -9.43 -22.64 -16.21
C PRO A 183 -8.49 -21.67 -15.48
N VAL A 184 -8.19 -22.02 -14.22
CA VAL A 184 -7.37 -21.26 -13.24
C VAL A 184 -5.98 -20.84 -13.80
N ILE A 185 -5.52 -21.48 -14.88
CA ILE A 185 -4.23 -21.28 -15.53
C ILE A 185 -4.39 -20.41 -16.79
N ASN A 186 -4.89 -19.19 -16.63
CA ASN A 186 -4.90 -18.19 -17.71
C ASN A 186 -3.80 -17.15 -17.48
N LEU A 187 -3.13 -16.72 -18.57
CA LEU A 187 -2.01 -15.77 -18.49
C LEU A 187 -2.43 -14.46 -17.81
N THR A 188 -3.68 -14.03 -18.03
CA THR A 188 -4.33 -12.84 -17.45
C THR A 188 -4.40 -12.89 -15.92
N THR A 189 -4.56 -14.08 -15.35
CA THR A 189 -4.63 -14.31 -13.90
C THR A 189 -3.25 -14.56 -13.28
N LEU A 190 -2.34 -15.17 -14.05
CA LEU A 190 -1.01 -15.53 -13.56
C LEU A 190 -0.02 -14.35 -13.56
N TRP A 191 -0.06 -13.48 -14.57
CA TRP A 191 0.94 -12.40 -14.67
C TRP A 191 0.93 -11.44 -13.47
N PRO A 192 -0.21 -11.01 -12.88
CA PRO A 192 -0.20 -10.11 -11.72
C PRO A 192 0.37 -10.80 -10.49
N LEU A 193 0.05 -12.09 -10.29
CA LEU A 193 0.54 -12.90 -9.18
C LEU A 193 2.05 -13.14 -9.30
N ILE A 194 2.53 -13.49 -10.48
CA ILE A 194 3.96 -13.65 -10.77
C ILE A 194 4.68 -12.31 -10.56
N ALA A 195 4.14 -11.21 -11.09
CA ALA A 195 4.68 -9.88 -10.89
C ALA A 195 4.75 -9.52 -9.40
N LEU A 196 3.69 -9.80 -8.64
CA LEU A 196 3.63 -9.59 -7.19
C LEU A 196 4.71 -10.39 -6.45
N VAL A 197 4.88 -11.68 -6.78
CA VAL A 197 5.91 -12.54 -6.17
C VAL A 197 7.31 -12.01 -6.48
N ILE A 198 7.61 -11.75 -7.75
CA ILE A 198 8.90 -11.18 -8.17
C ILE A 198 9.16 -9.86 -7.45
N PHE A 199 8.15 -8.98 -7.43
CA PHE A 199 8.24 -7.69 -6.77
C PHE A 199 8.53 -7.86 -5.29
N ALA A 200 7.77 -8.69 -4.57
CA ALA A 200 7.99 -8.98 -3.15
C ALA A 200 9.39 -9.54 -2.87
N LEU A 201 9.86 -10.50 -3.67
CA LEU A 201 11.21 -11.09 -3.54
C LEU A 201 12.31 -10.04 -3.75
N LEU A 202 12.17 -9.17 -4.75
CA LEU A 202 13.09 -8.06 -4.98
C LEU A 202 13.13 -7.11 -3.77
N GLY A 203 11.97 -6.80 -3.17
CA GLY A 203 11.90 -5.99 -1.96
C GLY A 203 12.64 -6.61 -0.79
N VAL A 204 12.42 -7.89 -0.52
CA VAL A 204 13.09 -8.62 0.57
C VAL A 204 14.60 -8.68 0.34
N ALA A 205 15.05 -8.99 -0.89
CA ALA A 205 16.47 -9.07 -1.22
C ALA A 205 17.18 -7.71 -1.04
N ILE A 206 16.57 -6.62 -1.51
CA ILE A 206 17.12 -5.28 -1.39
C ILE A 206 17.09 -4.80 0.06
N GLN A 207 16.00 -5.05 0.79
CA GLN A 207 15.89 -4.69 2.20
C GLN A 207 16.96 -5.38 3.04
N LYS A 208 17.20 -6.69 2.80
CA LYS A 208 18.24 -7.45 3.49
C LYS A 208 19.65 -6.92 3.18
N LYS A 209 19.91 -6.55 1.91
CA LYS A 209 21.24 -6.10 1.47
C LYS A 209 21.61 -4.69 1.97
N TYR A 210 20.65 -3.78 2.04
CA TYR A 210 20.95 -2.36 2.29
C TYR A 210 20.40 -1.81 3.62
N PHE A 211 19.44 -2.49 4.26
CA PHE A 211 18.74 -1.95 5.43
C PHE A 211 18.76 -2.86 6.66
N SER A 212 19.02 -4.16 6.54
CA SER A 212 19.31 -5.03 7.69
C SER A 212 20.66 -4.67 8.34
N ASP A 213 20.69 -4.64 9.67
CA ASP A 213 21.92 -4.54 10.47
C ASP A 213 22.62 -5.90 10.55
#